data_AF-A0A963R3P0-F1
#
_entry.id   AF-A0A963R3P0-F1
#
_cell.length_a   1.000
_cell.length_b   1.000
_cell.length_c   1.000
_cell.angle_alpha   90.00
_cell.angle_beta   90.00
_cell.angle_gamma   90.00
#
_symmetry.space_group_name_H-M   'P 1'
#
loop_
_entity.id
_entity.type
_entity.pdbx_description
1 polymer ?
#
loop_
_entity_poly.entity_id
_entity_poly.type
_entity_poly.pdbx_seq_one_letter_code
_entity_poly.pdbx_strand_id
1 'polypeptide(L)' 'MDLRYSEADKEFRARAREWLGKNIPERQRPPNGVAAAQFDRDWQRKLHDHGWAGIAWPKEYGGLGLTGLQQVIWYEEL' A
#
# COMPACT_ATOMS: atom_id res chain seq x y z
N MET A 1 -9.17 -24.60 -0.14
CA MET A 1 -8.90 -23.14 -0.04
C MET A 1 -9.15 -22.78 1.42
N ASP A 2 -8.09 -22.58 2.21
CA ASP A 2 -8.24 -22.15 3.60
C ASP A 2 -8.30 -20.62 3.60
N LEU A 3 -9.48 -20.06 3.92
CA LEU A 3 -9.78 -18.63 3.84
C LEU A 3 -9.54 -17.93 5.20
N ARG A 4 -8.90 -18.60 6.14
CA ARG A 4 -8.61 -18.04 7.47
C ARG A 4 -7.35 -17.18 7.38
N TYR A 5 -7.50 -15.89 7.63
CA TYR A 5 -6.38 -14.97 7.81
C TYR A 5 -5.47 -15.48 8.93
N SER A 6 -4.17 -15.61 8.63
CA SER A 6 -3.18 -15.88 9.66
C SER A 6 -3.06 -14.68 10.61
N GLU A 7 -2.46 -14.87 11.78
CA GLU A 7 -2.18 -13.74 12.69
C GLU A 7 -1.28 -12.69 12.01
N ALA A 8 -0.33 -13.12 11.17
CA ALA A 8 0.51 -12.22 10.39
C ALA A 8 -0.29 -11.36 9.38
N ASP A 9 -1.36 -11.92 8.80
CA ASP A 9 -2.23 -11.19 7.88
C ASP A 9 -3.10 -10.15 8.62
N LYS A 10 -3.57 -10.49 9.82
CA LYS A 10 -4.31 -9.56 10.68
C LYS A 10 -3.44 -8.41 11.16
N GLU A 11 -2.21 -8.70 11.59
CA GLU A 11 -1.23 -7.69 11.96
C GLU A 11 -0.84 -6.80 10.77
N PHE A 12 -0.71 -7.39 9.58
CA PHE A 12 -0.49 -6.62 8.35
C PHE A 12 -1.66 -5.68 8.07
N ARG A 13 -2.90 -6.18 8.13
CA ARG A 13 -4.12 -5.38 7.93
C ARG A 13 -4.19 -4.20 8.90
N ALA A 14 -3.93 -4.45 10.19
CA ALA A 14 -3.97 -3.41 11.21
C ALA A 14 -2.94 -2.31 10.95
N ARG A 15 -1.70 -2.68 10.62
CA ARG A 15 -0.63 -1.73 10.29
C ARG A 15 -0.93 -0.94 9.01
N ALA A 16 -1.43 -1.61 7.97
CA ALA A 16 -1.81 -0.98 6.71
C ALA A 16 -2.92 0.05 6.94
N ARG A 17 -4.00 -0.33 7.65
CA ARG A 17 -5.11 0.56 7.98
C ARG A 17 -4.67 1.77 8.79
N GLU A 18 -3.84 1.57 9.82
CA GLU A 18 -3.37 2.67 10.66
C GLU A 18 -2.53 3.66 9.85
N TRP A 19 -1.62 3.15 9.01
CA TRP A 19 -0.78 4.00 8.19
C TRP A 19 -1.59 4.72 7.11
N LEU A 20 -2.46 4.02 6.38
CA LEU A 20 -3.31 4.59 5.34
C LEU A 20 -4.25 5.65 5.91
N GLY A 21 -4.91 5.38 7.04
CA GLY A 21 -5.79 6.35 7.70
C GLY A 21 -5.09 7.65 8.10
N LYS A 22 -3.77 7.62 8.35
CA LYS A 22 -2.97 8.82 8.68
C LYS A 22 -2.35 9.48 7.45
N ASN A 23 -2.21 8.76 6.33
CA ASN A 23 -1.34 9.17 5.23
C ASN A 23 -2.03 9.34 3.89
N ILE A 24 -3.22 8.75 3.68
CA ILE A 24 -4.00 8.92 2.47
C ILE A 24 -4.19 10.42 2.20
N PRO A 25 -3.92 10.91 0.97
CA PRO A 25 -4.14 12.31 0.66
C PRO A 25 -5.63 12.64 0.77
N GLU A 26 -5.98 13.62 1.61
CA GLU A 26 -7.36 14.13 1.71
C GLU A 26 -7.78 14.86 0.42
N ARG A 27 -6.80 15.40 -0.32
CA ARG A 27 -7.05 16.04 -1.61
C ARG A 27 -7.48 15.02 -2.65
N GLN A 28 -8.55 15.32 -3.37
CA GLN A 28 -9.01 14.50 -4.49
C GLN A 28 -7.96 14.49 -5.61
N ARG A 29 -7.68 13.30 -6.15
CA ARG A 29 -6.79 13.15 -7.31
C ARG A 29 -7.36 13.92 -8.51
N PRO A 30 -6.58 14.79 -9.17
CA PRO A 30 -7.00 15.43 -10.41
C PRO A 30 -7.34 14.39 -11.50
N PRO A 31 -8.27 14.68 -12.42
CA PRO A 31 -8.74 13.69 -13.39
C PRO A 31 -7.64 13.25 -14.36
N ASN A 32 -6.83 14.18 -14.87
CA ASN A 32 -5.79 13.92 -15.86
C ASN A 32 -4.72 15.04 -15.91
N GLY A 33 -3.74 14.86 -16.80
CA GLY A 33 -2.69 15.85 -17.08
C GLY A 33 -1.54 15.84 -16.07
N VAL A 34 -0.71 16.88 -16.15
CA VAL A 34 0.53 17.01 -15.37
C VAL A 34 0.23 17.01 -13.86
N ALA A 35 -0.85 17.66 -13.43
CA ALA A 35 -1.26 17.70 -12.02
C ALA A 35 -1.63 16.31 -11.47
N ALA A 36 -2.33 15.48 -12.26
CA ALA A 36 -2.63 14.10 -11.86
C ALA A 36 -1.35 13.27 -11.75
N ALA A 37 -0.44 13.39 -12.73
CA ALA A 37 0.85 12.68 -12.69
C ALA A 37 1.72 13.12 -11.50
N GLN A 38 1.70 14.41 -11.14
CA GLN A 38 2.41 14.92 -9.97
C GLN A 38 1.81 14.35 -8.68
N PHE A 39 0.47 14.36 -8.57
CA PHE A 39 -0.24 13.76 -7.43
C PHE A 39 0.14 12.30 -7.23
N ASP A 40 0.12 11.51 -8.31
CA ASP A 40 0.45 10.08 -8.26
C ASP A 40 1.90 9.85 -7.87
N ARG A 41 2.83 10.68 -8.35
CA ARG A 41 4.24 10.62 -7.97
C ARG A 41 4.47 10.98 -6.51
N ASP A 42 3.80 12.02 -6.01
CA ASP A 42 3.89 12.41 -4.61
C ASP A 42 3.37 11.28 -3.72
N TRP A 43 2.27 10.63 -4.12
CA TRP A 43 1.73 9.48 -3.41
C TRP A 43 2.67 8.28 -3.41
N GLN A 44 3.22 7.92 -4.58
CA GLN A 44 4.20 6.83 -4.70
C GLN A 44 5.48 7.11 -3.91
N ARG A 45 5.95 8.37 -3.87
CA ARG A 45 7.09 8.78 -3.04
C ARG A 45 6.79 8.58 -1.57
N LYS A 46 5.60 8.98 -1.11
CA LYS A 46 5.20 8.79 0.30
C LYS A 46 5.13 7.30 0.65
N LEU A 47 4.61 6.45 -0.23
CA LEU A 47 4.64 5.01 -0.05
C LEU A 47 6.08 4.49 0.06
N HIS A 48 6.97 4.92 -0.83
CA HIS A 48 8.38 4.55 -0.80
C HIS A 48 9.08 4.96 0.49
N ASP A 49 8.93 6.22 0.91
CA ASP A 49 9.62 6.76 2.08
C ASP A 49 9.19 6.07 3.39
N HIS A 50 7.99 5.49 3.41
CA HIS A 50 7.46 4.73 4.54
C HIS A 50 7.58 3.20 4.37
N GLY A 51 8.30 2.72 3.34
CA GLY A 51 8.55 1.29 3.12
C GLY A 51 7.36 0.50 2.57
N TRP A 52 6.35 1.19 2.05
CA TRP A 52 5.18 0.60 1.36
C TRP A 52 5.35 0.53 -0.16
N ALA A 53 6.48 0.95 -0.70
CA ALA A 53 6.79 0.73 -2.11
C ALA A 53 7.09 -0.74 -2.40
N GLY A 54 6.73 -1.19 -3.61
CA GLY A 54 7.07 -2.52 -4.06
C GLY A 54 6.45 -3.62 -3.19
N ILE A 55 5.18 -3.45 -2.77
CA ILE A 55 4.46 -4.45 -1.95
C ILE A 55 4.58 -5.88 -2.48
N ALA A 56 4.58 -6.05 -3.81
CA ALA A 56 4.65 -7.35 -4.47
C ALA A 56 6.07 -7.86 -4.75
N TRP A 57 7.09 -7.02 -4.58
CA TRP A 57 8.47 -7.37 -4.90
C TRP A 57 9.12 -8.10 -3.72
N PRO A 58 9.95 -9.13 -3.96
CA PRO A 58 10.71 -9.78 -2.90
C PRO A 58 11.59 -8.78 -2.13
N LYS A 59 11.81 -9.07 -0.84
CA LYS A 59 12.67 -8.25 0.04
C LYS A 59 14.10 -8.11 -0.48
N GLU A 60 14.59 -9.11 -1.20
CA GLU A 60 15.91 -9.12 -1.85
C GLU A 60 16.09 -7.98 -2.86
N TYR A 61 14.99 -7.49 -3.43
CA TYR A 61 14.96 -6.35 -4.35
C TYR A 61 14.48 -5.05 -3.68
N GLY A 62 14.39 -5.04 -2.35
CA GLY A 62 13.93 -3.89 -1.57
C GLY A 62 12.41 -3.74 -1.46
N GLY A 63 11.63 -4.75 -1.86
CA GLY A 63 10.17 -4.77 -1.67
C GLY A 63 9.73 -5.32 -0.32
N LEU A 64 8.42 -5.40 -0.08
CA LEU A 64 7.88 -5.95 1.18
C LEU A 64 7.75 -7.48 1.17
N GLY A 65 7.83 -8.11 0.00
CA GLY A 65 7.66 -9.55 -0.17
C GLY A 65 6.27 -10.05 0.25
N LEU A 66 5.22 -9.25 0.04
CA LEU A 66 3.87 -9.62 0.46
C LEU A 66 3.37 -10.83 -0.30
N THR A 67 2.73 -11.74 0.43
CA THR A 67 1.99 -12.87 -0.16
C THR A 67 0.80 -12.35 -0.98
N GLY A 68 0.26 -13.17 -1.88
CA GLY A 68 -0.90 -12.79 -2.67
C GLY A 68 -2.10 -12.34 -1.81
N LEU A 69 -2.31 -12.96 -0.65
CA LEU A 69 -3.38 -12.57 0.29
C LEU A 69 -3.11 -11.20 0.93
N GLN A 70 -1.87 -10.92 1.32
CA GLN A 70 -1.49 -9.62 1.87
C GLN A 70 -1.60 -8.50 0.84
N GLN A 71 -1.34 -8.79 -0.43
CA GLN A 71 -1.59 -7.84 -1.51
C GLN A 71 -3.09 -7.53 -1.65
N VAL A 72 -3.96 -8.54 -1.58
CA VAL A 72 -5.43 -8.34 -1.57
C VAL A 72 -5.84 -7.45 -0.39
N ILE A 73 -5.37 -7.76 0.83
CA ILE A 73 -5.63 -6.96 2.03
C ILE A 73 -5.19 -5.50 1.84
N TRP A 74 -4.01 -5.28 1.25
CA TRP A 74 -3.52 -3.92 0.98
C TRP A 74 -4.45 -3.14 0.05
N TYR A 75 -4.92 -3.76 -1.04
CA TYR A 75 -5.84 -3.12 -1.98
C TYR A 75 -7.25 -2.93 -1.41
N GLU A 76 -7.68 -3.74 -0.43
CA GLU A 76 -8.95 -3.51 0.27
C GLU A 76 -8.92 -2.29 1.21
N GLU A 77 -7.75 -1.93 1.74
CA GLU A 77 -7.62 -0.82 2.69
C GLU A 77 -7.24 0.52 2.02
N LEU A 78 -6.80 0.50 0.75
CA LEU A 78 -6.35 1.66 -0.04
C LEU A 78 -7.52 2.35 -0.76
#